data_AF-A0A1F6IWV9-F1
#
_entry.id   AF-A0A1F6IWV9-F1
#
_cell.length_a   1.000
_cell.length_b   1.000
_cell.length_c   1.000
_cell.angle_alpha   90.00
_cell.angle_beta   90.00
_cell.angle_gamma   90.00
#
_symmetry.space_group_name_H-M   'P 1'
#
loop_
_entity.id
_entity.type
_entity.pdbx_description
1 polymer ?
#
loop_
_entity_poly.entity_id
_entity_poly.type
_entity_poly.pdbx_seq_one_letter_code
_entity_poly.pdbx_strand_id
1 'polypeptide(L)'
;MSTQENIRRLSKISSRAESEGVGGAEYVRRIIRKTVLAGNPFVNPGDDFIVLGVDGFDGSIFPCGSFNTLEDAELLVRTKTGEEHLFSDSEDISTTFHVFSKDGFHIPPEEPPNI
;
A
#
# COMPACT_ATOMS: atom_id res chain seq x y z
N MET A 1 3.94 -5.70 -14.25
CA MET A 1 4.51 -4.44 -13.73
C MET A 1 6.01 -4.62 -13.59
N SER A 2 6.84 -3.70 -14.09
CA SER A 2 8.30 -3.88 -13.98
C SER A 2 8.76 -3.62 -12.54
N THR A 3 9.71 -4.41 -12.06
CA THR A 3 10.33 -4.28 -10.73
C THR A 3 10.84 -2.86 -10.45
N GLN A 4 11.26 -2.12 -11.49
CA GLN A 4 11.76 -0.76 -11.37
C GLN A 4 10.67 0.27 -11.00
N GLU A 5 9.43 0.04 -11.41
CA GLU A 5 8.32 0.96 -11.10
C GLU A 5 7.88 0.80 -9.64
N ASN A 6 7.84 -0.44 -9.14
CA ASN A 6 7.61 -0.71 -7.71
C ASN A 6 8.71 -0.10 -6.83
N ILE A 7 9.99 -0.18 -7.26
CA ILE A 7 11.12 0.44 -6.55
C ILE A 7 11.00 1.98 -6.55
N ARG A 8 10.65 2.60 -7.68
CA ARG A 8 10.49 4.06 -7.79
C ARG A 8 9.29 4.60 -6.98
N ARG A 9 8.30 3.76 -6.68
CA ARG A 9 7.12 4.16 -5.90
C ARG A 9 7.33 3.93 -4.40
N LEU A 10 8.01 2.85 -4.00
CA LEU A 10 8.50 2.67 -2.63
C LEU A 10 9.51 3.74 -2.22
N SER A 11 10.31 4.27 -3.17
CA SER A 11 11.23 5.38 -2.87
C SER A 11 10.52 6.67 -2.46
N LYS A 12 9.25 6.88 -2.84
CA LYS A 12 8.44 8.01 -2.35
C LYS A 12 8.08 7.87 -0.88
N ILE A 13 7.77 6.65 -0.42
CA ILE A 13 7.58 6.35 1.00
C ILE A 13 8.86 6.66 1.77
N SER A 14 10.01 6.22 1.27
CA SER A 14 11.32 6.48 1.88
C SER A 14 11.65 7.98 1.92
N SER A 15 11.41 8.71 0.82
CA SER A 15 11.70 10.15 0.74
C SER A 15 10.87 10.97 1.75
N ARG A 16 9.61 10.57 1.97
CA ARG A 16 8.72 11.22 2.95
C ARG A 16 9.06 10.84 4.39
N ALA A 17 9.47 9.59 4.61
CA ALA A 17 9.98 9.17 5.90
C ALA A 17 11.26 9.95 6.26
N GLU A 18 12.18 10.14 5.31
CA GLU A 18 13.40 10.93 5.48
C GLU A 18 13.13 12.40 5.80
N SER A 19 12.15 13.04 5.15
CA SER A 19 11.78 14.43 5.46
C SER A 19 11.19 14.59 6.87
N GLU A 20 10.60 13.52 7.41
CA GLU A 20 10.12 13.44 8.80
C GLU A 20 11.18 12.91 9.78
N GLY A 21 12.41 12.65 9.32
CA GLY A 21 13.50 12.13 10.15
C GLY A 21 13.27 10.72 10.68
N VAL A 22 12.46 9.91 9.98
CA VAL A 22 12.13 8.52 10.36
C VAL A 22 12.45 7.54 9.23
N GLY A 23 12.69 6.27 9.58
CA GLY A 23 12.85 5.22 8.57
C GLY A 23 11.52 4.87 7.90
N GLY A 24 11.53 4.51 6.61
CA GLY A 24 10.33 4.17 5.83
C GLY A 24 9.42 3.13 6.49
N ALA A 25 9.99 2.08 7.07
CA ALA A 25 9.22 1.07 7.81
C ALA A 25 8.53 1.64 9.07
N GLU A 26 9.20 2.52 9.81
CA GLU A 26 8.60 3.15 10.99
C GLU A 26 7.52 4.18 10.61
N TYR A 27 7.70 4.87 9.49
CA TYR A 27 6.68 5.75 8.93
C TYR A 27 5.39 4.99 8.59
N VAL A 28 5.51 3.85 7.91
CA VAL A 28 4.37 2.96 7.62
C VAL A 28 3.72 2.43 8.90
N ARG A 29 4.53 1.97 9.88
CA ARG A 29 4.01 1.53 11.18
C ARG A 29 3.23 2.61 11.90
N ARG A 30 3.69 3.87 11.86
CA ARG A 30 2.97 5.00 12.45
C ARG A 30 1.61 5.21 11.80
N ILE A 31 1.53 5.11 10.48
CA ILE A 31 0.25 5.23 9.76
C ILE A 31 -0.69 4.11 10.17
N ILE A 32 -0.22 2.85 10.17
CA ILE A 32 -1.00 1.68 10.60
C ILE A 32 -1.49 1.83 12.04
N ARG A 33 -0.60 2.19 12.97
CA ARG A 33 -0.99 2.41 14.37
C ARG A 33 -2.02 3.54 14.49
N LYS A 34 -1.83 4.64 13.76
CA LYS A 34 -2.76 5.78 13.78
C LYS A 34 -4.13 5.37 13.24
N THR A 35 -4.20 4.60 12.16
CA THR A 35 -5.48 4.17 11.57
C THR A 35 -6.20 3.15 12.45
N VAL A 36 -5.49 2.21 13.06
CA VAL A 36 -6.06 1.27 14.05
C VAL A 36 -6.56 2.00 15.30
N LEU A 37 -5.74 2.88 15.89
CA LEU A 37 -6.10 3.61 17.11
C LEU A 37 -7.22 4.64 16.89
N ALA A 38 -7.31 5.22 15.69
CA ALA A 38 -8.36 6.17 15.34
C ALA A 38 -9.68 5.50 14.93
N GLY A 39 -9.75 4.16 14.90
CA GLY A 39 -10.96 3.43 14.48
C GLY A 39 -11.31 3.70 13.02
N ASN A 40 -10.32 3.67 12.12
CA ASN A 40 -10.55 3.88 10.70
C ASN A 40 -11.55 2.83 10.16
N PRO A 41 -12.59 3.23 9.40
CA PRO A 41 -13.64 2.32 8.94
C PRO A 41 -13.14 1.22 7.98
N PHE A 42 -11.95 1.37 7.41
CA PHE A 42 -11.33 0.40 6.50
C PHE A 42 -10.35 -0.54 7.21
N VAL A 43 -10.10 -0.36 8.51
CA VAL A 43 -9.10 -1.15 9.25
C VAL A 43 -9.71 -1.71 10.52
N ASN A 44 -9.88 -3.03 10.57
CA ASN A 44 -10.21 -3.73 11.81
C ASN A 44 -8.91 -4.02 12.60
N PRO A 45 -8.87 -3.71 13.90
CA PRO A 45 -7.69 -3.97 14.74
C PRO A 45 -7.27 -5.44 14.84
N GLY A 46 -8.17 -6.37 14.55
CA GLY A 46 -7.92 -7.82 14.66
C GLY A 46 -7.30 -8.45 13.42
N ASP A 47 -7.26 -7.74 12.30
CA ASP A 47 -6.81 -8.27 11.02
C ASP A 47 -5.27 -8.25 10.92
N ASP A 48 -4.69 -9.27 10.29
CA ASP A 48 -3.24 -9.47 10.20
C ASP A 48 -2.57 -8.71 9.04
N PHE A 49 -3.34 -8.37 8.01
CA PHE A 49 -2.88 -7.69 6.80
C PHE A 49 -3.64 -6.40 6.56
N ILE A 50 -2.93 -5.38 6.08
CA ILE A 50 -3.47 -4.05 5.80
C ILE A 50 -3.03 -3.63 4.42
N VAL A 51 -3.98 -3.19 3.60
CA VAL A 51 -3.72 -2.61 2.29
C VAL A 51 -3.66 -1.11 2.41
N LEU A 52 -2.52 -0.53 2.01
CA LEU A 52 -2.33 0.91 1.95
C LEU A 52 -2.22 1.36 0.49
N GLY A 53 -2.96 2.40 0.14
CA GLY A 53 -2.77 3.15 -1.10
C GLY A 53 -1.67 4.19 -0.93
N VAL A 54 -0.83 4.34 -1.95
CA VAL A 54 0.20 5.36 -2.05
C VAL A 54 -0.12 6.21 -3.26
N ASP A 55 -0.56 7.44 -3.04
CA ASP A 55 -0.85 8.40 -4.08
C ASP A 55 0.45 8.79 -4.81
N GLY A 56 0.46 8.68 -6.14
CA GLY A 56 1.65 8.97 -6.93
C GLY A 56 1.83 10.46 -7.24
N PHE A 57 0.85 11.33 -6.99
CA PHE A 57 0.98 12.77 -7.16
C PHE A 57 1.68 13.39 -5.96
N ASP A 58 1.18 13.16 -4.75
CA ASP A 58 1.70 13.78 -3.53
C ASP A 58 2.44 12.82 -2.59
N GLY A 59 2.47 11.52 -2.91
CA GLY A 59 3.10 10.50 -2.07
C GLY A 59 2.35 10.25 -0.75
N SER A 60 1.08 10.63 -0.65
CA SER A 60 0.27 10.38 0.54
C SER A 60 -0.03 8.89 0.68
N ILE A 61 -0.12 8.43 1.93
CA ILE A 61 -0.39 7.03 2.25
C ILE A 61 -1.70 6.97 3.03
N PHE A 62 -2.62 6.13 2.59
CA PHE A 62 -3.93 5.99 3.22
C PHE A 62 -4.38 4.53 3.29
N PRO A 63 -5.16 4.14 4.31
CA PRO A 63 -5.68 2.79 4.43
C PRO A 63 -6.82 2.54 3.45
N CYS A 64 -6.84 1.36 2.85
CA CYS A 64 -7.86 0.95 1.87
C CYS A 64 -8.63 -0.30 2.31
N GLY A 65 -8.06 -1.11 3.20
CA GLY A 65 -8.70 -2.32 3.71
C GLY A 65 -7.80 -3.06 4.70
N SER A 66 -8.39 -3.96 5.48
CA SER A 66 -7.68 -4.93 6.32
C SER A 66 -8.29 -6.31 6.17
N PHE A 67 -7.45 -7.34 6.33
CA PHE A 67 -7.80 -8.73 6.01
C PHE A 67 -7.11 -9.70 6.96
N ASN A 68 -7.76 -10.84 7.22
CA ASN A 68 -7.18 -11.95 7.99
C ASN A 68 -6.26 -12.84 7.13
N THR A 69 -6.38 -12.79 5.80
CA THR A 69 -5.56 -13.58 4.87
C THR A 69 -4.81 -12.68 3.91
N LEU A 70 -3.62 -13.13 3.49
CA LEU A 70 -2.83 -12.44 2.46
C LEU A 70 -3.54 -12.48 1.10
N GLU A 71 -4.18 -13.59 0.76
CA GLU A 71 -4.87 -13.79 -0.51
C GLU A 71 -5.98 -12.74 -0.72
N ASP A 72 -6.78 -12.46 0.30
CA ASP A 72 -7.83 -11.45 0.22
C ASP A 72 -7.25 -10.03 0.07
N ALA A 73 -6.15 -9.73 0.77
CA ALA A 73 -5.46 -8.46 0.67
C ALA A 73 -4.87 -8.26 -0.73
N GLU A 74 -4.24 -9.29 -1.30
CA GLU A 74 -3.74 -9.27 -2.67
C GLU A 74 -4.86 -9.15 -3.69
N LEU A 75 -5.99 -9.82 -3.47
CA LEU A 75 -7.16 -9.72 -4.33
C LEU A 75 -7.65 -8.27 -4.40
N LEU A 76 -7.74 -7.57 -3.25
CA LEU A 76 -8.07 -6.14 -3.23
C LEU A 76 -7.07 -5.31 -4.05
N VAL A 77 -5.76 -5.54 -3.87
CA VAL A 77 -4.72 -4.83 -4.62
C VAL A 77 -4.89 -5.05 -6.13
N ARG A 78 -5.10 -6.30 -6.56
CA ARG A 78 -5.30 -6.66 -7.98
C ARG A 78 -6.56 -6.02 -8.55
N THR A 79 -7.68 -6.08 -7.82
CA THR A 79 -8.94 -5.45 -8.24
C THR A 79 -8.80 -3.94 -8.35
N LYS A 80 -8.24 -3.26 -7.34
CA LYS A 80 -8.09 -1.81 -7.34
C LYS A 80 -7.15 -1.33 -8.45
N THR A 81 -6.03 -2.02 -8.64
CA THR A 81 -5.09 -1.73 -9.75
C THR A 81 -5.76 -1.96 -11.11
N GLY A 82 -6.54 -3.05 -11.24
CA GLY A 82 -7.29 -3.35 -12.47
C GLY A 82 -8.38 -2.33 -12.78
N GLU A 83 -9.12 -1.87 -11.77
CA GLU A 83 -10.09 -0.78 -11.89
C GLU A 83 -9.42 0.51 -12.35
N GLU A 84 -8.30 0.91 -11.74
CA GLU A 84 -7.57 2.12 -12.14
C GLU A 84 -7.13 2.09 -13.62
N HIS A 85 -6.69 0.93 -14.13
CA HIS A 85 -6.34 0.78 -15.55
C HIS A 85 -7.53 0.97 -16.51
N LEU A 86 -8.76 0.70 -16.05
CA LEU A 86 -9.96 0.83 -16.89
C LEU A 86 -10.49 2.27 -16.99
N PHE A 87 -10.10 3.16 -16.08
CA PHE A 87 -10.62 4.54 -16.00
C PHE A 87 -9.66 5.61 -16.53
N SER A 88 -8.51 5.25 -17.09
CA SER A 88 -7.44 6.19 -17.47
C SER A 88 -7.17 6.24 -18.99
N ASP A 89 -7.91 7.08 -19.72
CA ASP A 89 -7.51 7.57 -21.07
C ASP A 89 -6.62 8.84 -21.01
N SER A 90 -6.44 9.41 -19.82
CA SER A 90 -5.60 10.58 -19.56
C SER A 90 -4.62 10.27 -18.43
N GLU A 91 -3.34 10.50 -18.67
CA GLU A 91 -2.25 10.35 -17.71
C GLU A 91 -2.61 11.02 -16.36
N ASP A 92 -2.23 10.39 -15.24
CA ASP A 92 -2.37 10.86 -13.84
C ASP A 92 -3.52 10.31 -12.97
N ILE A 93 -3.80 9.01 -13.04
CA ILE A 93 -4.22 8.27 -11.84
C ILE A 93 -3.03 7.38 -11.43
N SER A 94 -2.36 7.76 -10.34
CA SER A 94 -1.03 7.26 -9.98
C SER A 94 -0.98 6.57 -8.62
N THR A 95 -2.14 6.21 -8.05
CA THR A 95 -2.19 5.49 -6.78
C THR A 95 -1.63 4.08 -6.96
N THR A 96 -0.94 3.58 -5.94
CA THR A 96 -0.43 2.21 -5.93
C THR A 96 -0.81 1.55 -4.63
N PHE A 97 -1.36 0.35 -4.71
CA PHE A 97 -1.80 -0.38 -3.53
C PHE A 97 -0.74 -1.40 -3.12
N HIS A 98 -0.44 -1.44 -1.84
CA HIS A 98 0.57 -2.32 -1.26
C HIS A 98 0.01 -3.04 -0.04
N VAL A 99 0.35 -4.31 0.10
CA VAL A 99 0.02 -5.10 1.28
C VAL A 99 1.13 -4.96 2.32
N PHE A 100 0.74 -4.70 3.56
CA PHE A 100 1.60 -4.69 4.72
C PHE A 100 1.05 -5.66 5.78
N SER A 101 1.94 -6.27 6.56
CA SER A 101 1.51 -6.90 7.80
C SER A 101 1.09 -5.84 8.83
N LYS A 102 0.34 -6.25 9.86
CA LYS A 102 0.00 -5.38 11.00
C LYS A 102 1.23 -4.76 11.70
N ASP A 103 2.37 -5.42 11.60
CA ASP A 103 3.66 -4.95 12.12
C ASP A 103 4.40 -3.98 11.17
N GLY A 104 3.77 -3.64 10.04
CA GLY A 104 4.26 -2.67 9.05
C GLY A 104 5.35 -3.19 8.13
N PHE A 105 5.47 -4.51 7.94
CA PHE A 105 6.36 -5.09 6.95
C PHE A 105 5.67 -5.17 5.60
N HIS A 106 6.33 -4.65 4.56
CA HIS A 106 5.83 -4.74 3.18
C HIS A 106 5.89 -6.19 2.70
N ILE A 107 4.78 -6.69 2.14
CA ILE A 107 4.72 -8.01 1.53
C ILE A 107 4.82 -7.81 0.01
N PRO A 108 5.91 -8.27 -0.62
CA PRO A 108 6.04 -8.17 -2.07
C PRO A 108 4.98 -9.06 -2.73
N PRO A 109 4.39 -8.63 -3.87
CA PRO A 109 3.49 -9.50 -4.62
C PRO A 109 4.22 -10.77 -5.02
N GLU A 110 3.55 -11.92 -4.94
CA GLU A 110 4.08 -13.15 -5.52
C GLU A 110 4.38 -12.92 -7.01
N GLU A 111 5.58 -13.31 -7.47
CA GLU A 111 5.84 -13.34 -8.91
C GLU A 111 4.83 -14.30 -9.54
N PRO A 112 4.10 -13.89 -10.60
CA PRO A 112 3.26 -14.84 -11.30
C PRO A 112 4.14 -16.00 -11.78
N PRO A 113 3.69 -17.25 -11.67
CA PRO A 113 4.48 -18.38 -12.14
C PRO A 113 4.85 -18.13 -13.61
N ASN A 114 6.15 -18.19 -13.93
CA ASN A 114 6.62 -18.11 -15.31
C ASN A 114 5.95 -19.23 -16.11
N ILE A 115 4.98 -18.88 -16.96
CA ILE A 115 4.34 -19.78 -17.93
C ILE A 115 5.08 -19.66 -19.25
#